data_AF-A0A3G2S4A8-F1
#
_entry.id   AF-A0A3G2S4A8-F1
#
_cell.length_a   1.000
_cell.length_b   1.000
_cell.length_c   1.000
_cell.angle_alpha   90.00
_cell.angle_beta   90.00
_cell.angle_gamma   90.00
#
_symmetry.space_group_name_H-M   'P 1'
#
loop_
_entity.id
_entity.type
_entity.pdbx_description
1 polymer ?
#
loop_
_entity_poly.entity_id
_entity_poly.type
_entity_poly.pdbx_seq_one_letter_code
_entity_poly.pdbx_strand_id
1 'polypeptide(L)'
;MSFLRSSITPSLRASLRTASIQRVAMRSIATTPLRFSEHHAPIIQGEGTKPGTMGTDESQSTGLERFELMGRLQGVDVFDMSPLDASRPGTMKNPIKVQSMAKEQIVGSTGFPAESHETVWLKLTVDQPIARCPMSGNVYQLEYIGPQDDHHH
;
A
#
# COMPACT_ATOMS: atom_id res chain seq x y z
N MET A 1 81.75 33.22 -54.96
CA MET A 1 80.38 33.66 -54.60
C MET A 1 79.77 32.62 -53.68
N SER A 2 79.34 33.03 -52.49
CA SER A 2 78.14 32.58 -51.76
C SER A 2 77.92 31.05 -51.57
N PHE A 3 77.65 30.49 -50.38
CA PHE A 3 76.85 30.97 -49.25
C PHE A 3 77.29 30.26 -47.97
N LEU A 4 77.25 30.98 -46.84
CA LEU A 4 77.32 30.38 -45.50
C LEU A 4 76.09 29.48 -45.27
N ARG A 5 76.30 28.32 -44.65
CA ARG A 5 75.23 27.59 -43.94
C ARG A 5 75.68 27.36 -42.50
N SER A 6 75.08 28.14 -41.61
CA SER A 6 75.12 27.96 -40.16
C SER A 6 74.25 26.75 -39.79
N SER A 7 74.81 25.81 -39.04
CA SER A 7 74.06 24.70 -38.43
C SER A 7 73.80 25.01 -36.97
N ILE A 8 72.58 25.44 -36.64
CA ILE A 8 72.13 25.61 -35.27
C ILE A 8 71.58 24.25 -34.81
N THR A 9 72.28 23.60 -33.88
CA THR A 9 71.78 22.42 -33.16
C THR A 9 70.82 22.85 -32.05
N PRO A 10 69.55 22.39 -32.04
CA PRO A 10 68.70 22.62 -30.89
C PRO A 10 69.05 21.62 -29.77
N SER A 11 69.41 22.13 -28.60
CA SER A 11 69.45 21.34 -27.37
C SER A 11 68.03 21.12 -26.87
N LEU A 12 67.52 19.89 -27.01
CA LEU A 12 66.24 19.50 -26.43
C LEU A 12 66.43 19.35 -24.91
N ARG A 13 66.08 20.40 -24.16
CA ARG A 13 65.88 20.29 -22.70
C ARG A 13 64.57 19.55 -22.47
N ALA A 14 64.65 18.24 -22.20
CA ALA A 14 63.50 17.46 -21.77
C ALA A 14 63.00 18.02 -20.42
N SER A 15 61.84 18.67 -20.44
CA SER A 15 61.14 19.05 -19.22
C SER A 15 60.55 17.79 -18.61
N LEU A 16 61.01 17.41 -17.41
CA LEU A 16 60.39 16.37 -16.59
C LEU A 16 58.97 16.84 -16.26
N ARG A 17 57.98 16.38 -17.04
CA ARG A 17 56.58 16.47 -16.66
C ARG A 17 56.36 15.50 -15.51
N THR A 18 56.32 16.00 -14.29
CA THR A 18 55.70 15.30 -13.17
C THR A 18 54.24 15.07 -13.54
N ALA A 19 53.91 13.84 -13.94
CA ALA A 19 52.53 13.42 -14.10
C ALA A 19 51.88 13.46 -12.71
N SER A 20 51.07 14.47 -12.44
CA SER A 20 50.17 14.41 -11.30
C SER A 20 49.13 13.35 -11.63
N ILE A 21 49.23 12.21 -10.96
CA ILE A 21 48.15 11.23 -10.95
C ILE A 21 46.98 11.96 -10.27
N GLN A 22 46.04 12.46 -11.07
CA GLN A 22 44.77 12.93 -10.55
C GLN A 22 44.09 11.72 -9.91
N ARG A 23 44.20 11.62 -8.59
CA ARG A 23 43.37 10.71 -7.81
C ARG A 23 41.94 11.16 -8.07
N VAL A 24 41.23 10.43 -8.92
CA VAL A 24 39.78 10.57 -9.05
C VAL A 24 39.25 10.30 -7.65
N ALA A 25 38.80 11.37 -6.98
CA ALA A 25 38.14 11.25 -5.69
C ALA A 25 36.87 10.45 -5.93
N MET A 26 36.92 9.15 -5.64
CA MET A 26 35.72 8.34 -5.53
C MET A 26 34.91 8.96 -4.41
N ARG A 27 33.91 9.77 -4.76
CA ARG A 27 32.92 10.23 -3.81
C ARG A 27 32.30 8.97 -3.24
N SER A 28 32.55 8.67 -1.98
CA SER A 28 31.86 7.61 -1.27
C SER A 28 30.38 7.92 -1.37
N ILE A 29 29.65 7.13 -2.17
CA ILE A 29 28.20 7.17 -2.16
C ILE A 29 27.83 6.61 -0.80
N ALA A 30 27.51 7.50 0.14
CA ALA A 30 27.08 7.10 1.47
C ALA A 30 25.75 6.36 1.30
N THR A 31 25.77 5.03 1.38
CA THR A 31 24.57 4.25 1.60
C THR A 31 24.08 4.60 2.99
N THR A 32 22.99 5.34 3.09
CA THR A 32 22.36 5.62 4.37
C THR A 32 22.07 4.29 5.07
N PRO A 33 22.35 4.16 6.39
CA PRO A 33 21.98 2.97 7.11
C PRO A 33 20.46 2.81 7.03
N LEU A 34 20.01 1.62 6.64
CA LEU A 34 18.62 1.18 6.75
C LEU A 34 18.15 1.47 8.18
N ARG A 35 17.33 2.51 8.35
CA ARG A 35 16.59 2.70 9.59
C ARG A 35 15.49 1.65 9.59
N PHE A 36 15.75 0.51 10.20
CA PHE A 36 14.67 -0.36 10.67
C PHE A 36 13.93 0.40 11.77
N SER A 37 12.88 1.13 11.38
CA SER A 37 11.77 1.40 12.28
C SER A 37 11.18 0.04 12.65
N GLU A 38 11.23 -0.33 13.94
CA GLU A 38 10.63 -1.58 14.46
C GLU A 38 9.10 -1.65 14.31
N HIS A 39 8.48 -0.63 13.71
CA HIS A 39 7.11 -0.64 13.20
C HIS A 39 7.12 -0.22 11.72
N HIS A 40 7.63 -1.08 10.84
CA HIS A 40 7.41 -0.89 9.40
C HIS A 40 6.17 -1.68 9.01
N ALA A 41 5.19 -1.00 8.40
CA ALA A 41 4.10 -1.70 7.72
C ALA A 41 4.71 -2.78 6.80
N PRO A 42 4.11 -3.98 6.69
CA PRO A 42 4.67 -5.03 5.87
C PRO A 42 4.87 -4.49 4.45
N ILE A 43 6.06 -4.73 3.89
CA ILE A 43 6.35 -4.28 2.53
C ILE A 43 5.59 -5.20 1.58
N ILE A 44 4.44 -4.74 1.09
CA ILE A 44 3.59 -5.49 0.16
C ILE A 44 4.11 -5.25 -1.27
N GLN A 45 5.20 -5.94 -1.64
CA GLN A 45 5.81 -5.84 -2.97
C GLN A 45 6.10 -7.21 -3.57
N GLY A 46 6.03 -7.31 -4.90
CA GLY A 46 6.43 -8.51 -5.65
C GLY A 46 7.94 -8.74 -5.69
N GLU A 47 8.34 -9.96 -6.07
CA GLU A 47 9.74 -10.40 -6.12
C GLU A 47 10.54 -9.75 -7.28
N GLY A 48 9.85 -9.09 -8.21
CA GLY A 48 10.43 -8.53 -9.42
C GLY A 48 10.67 -9.57 -10.51
N THR A 49 10.79 -9.10 -11.75
CA THR A 49 10.91 -9.95 -12.94
C THR A 49 12.37 -10.06 -13.40
N LYS A 50 12.76 -11.20 -13.97
CA LYS A 50 14.10 -11.36 -14.58
C LYS A 50 14.25 -10.48 -15.84
N PRO A 51 15.45 -9.94 -16.12
CA PRO A 51 15.69 -9.17 -17.33
C PRO A 51 15.35 -9.98 -18.59
N GLY A 52 14.67 -9.34 -19.55
CA GLY A 52 14.28 -9.97 -20.82
C GLY A 52 12.98 -10.80 -20.77
N THR A 53 12.30 -10.85 -19.63
CA THR A 53 10.97 -11.48 -19.49
C THR A 53 9.91 -10.43 -19.15
N MET A 54 8.68 -10.64 -19.64
CA MET A 54 7.55 -9.76 -19.31
C MET A 54 7.09 -10.01 -17.88
N GLY A 55 6.85 -8.95 -17.13
CA GLY A 55 6.38 -9.06 -15.75
C GLY A 55 4.95 -9.56 -15.67
N THR A 56 4.73 -10.52 -14.78
CA THR A 56 3.39 -10.94 -14.36
C THR A 56 2.89 -10.03 -13.26
N ASP A 57 1.57 -9.86 -13.14
CA ASP A 57 0.93 -9.03 -12.10
C ASP A 57 1.38 -9.46 -10.70
N GLU A 58 1.57 -10.76 -10.46
CA GLU A 58 2.12 -11.29 -9.21
C GLU A 58 3.55 -10.83 -8.91
N SER A 59 4.37 -10.63 -9.95
CA SER A 59 5.78 -10.24 -9.77
C SER A 59 5.99 -8.74 -9.64
N GLN A 60 5.09 -7.93 -10.21
CA GLN A 60 5.24 -6.46 -10.27
C GLN A 60 4.20 -5.67 -9.46
N SER A 61 3.12 -6.30 -8.99
CA SER A 61 2.13 -5.63 -8.13
C SER A 61 2.76 -5.14 -6.83
N THR A 62 2.29 -3.99 -6.37
CA THR A 62 2.71 -3.39 -5.09
C THR A 62 1.53 -2.80 -4.32
N GLY A 63 1.67 -2.63 -3.01
CA GLY A 63 0.67 -1.99 -2.17
C GLY A 63 -0.68 -2.72 -2.13
N LEU A 64 -1.77 -1.96 -2.27
CA LEU A 64 -3.14 -2.48 -2.18
C LEU A 64 -3.50 -3.42 -3.34
N GLU A 65 -2.98 -3.15 -4.54
CA GLU A 65 -3.18 -4.02 -5.71
C GLU A 65 -2.66 -5.43 -5.42
N ARG A 66 -1.45 -5.53 -4.85
CA ARG A 66 -0.89 -6.83 -4.46
C ARG A 66 -1.67 -7.49 -3.34
N PHE A 67 -2.13 -6.71 -2.36
CA PHE A 67 -2.94 -7.23 -1.25
C PHE A 67 -4.25 -7.87 -1.74
N GLU A 68 -4.95 -7.18 -2.64
CA GLU A 68 -6.16 -7.69 -3.30
C GLU A 68 -5.86 -8.92 -4.17
N LEU A 69 -4.79 -8.86 -4.98
CA LEU A 69 -4.38 -9.96 -5.86
C LEU A 69 -4.05 -11.24 -5.07
N MET A 70 -3.26 -11.12 -4.00
CA MET A 70 -2.90 -12.24 -3.15
C MET A 70 -4.11 -12.81 -2.41
N GLY A 71 -5.02 -11.96 -1.95
CA GLY A 71 -6.30 -12.40 -1.35
C GLY A 71 -7.14 -13.20 -2.34
N ARG A 72 -7.30 -12.68 -3.56
CA ARG A 72 -8.03 -13.38 -4.64
C ARG A 72 -7.39 -14.72 -5.01
N LEU A 73 -6.06 -14.80 -5.07
CA LEU A 73 -5.34 -16.07 -5.30
C LEU A 73 -5.58 -17.10 -4.18
N GLN A 74 -5.77 -16.64 -2.95
CA GLN A 74 -6.14 -17.48 -1.81
C GLN A 74 -7.66 -17.75 -1.73
N GLY A 75 -8.45 -17.17 -2.62
CA GLY A 75 -9.92 -17.28 -2.62
C GLY A 75 -10.61 -16.44 -1.54
N VAL A 76 -9.94 -15.43 -0.98
CA VAL A 76 -10.46 -14.52 0.05
C VAL A 76 -10.71 -13.14 -0.57
N ASP A 77 -11.96 -12.65 -0.48
CA ASP A 77 -12.26 -11.26 -0.81
C ASP A 77 -11.93 -10.37 0.40
N VAL A 78 -10.88 -9.57 0.27
CA VAL A 78 -10.29 -8.85 1.39
C VAL A 78 -11.07 -7.59 1.76
N PHE A 79 -11.83 -7.03 0.81
CA PHE A 79 -12.60 -5.80 1.02
C PHE A 79 -14.08 -6.05 1.30
N ASP A 80 -14.52 -7.31 1.30
CA ASP A 80 -15.91 -7.74 1.50
C ASP A 80 -16.92 -6.85 0.78
N MET A 81 -17.10 -7.09 -0.52
CA MET A 81 -18.08 -6.36 -1.33
C MET A 81 -19.50 -6.96 -1.24
N SER A 82 -19.74 -7.86 -0.29
CA SER A 82 -21.04 -8.52 -0.16
C SER A 82 -22.12 -7.59 0.43
N PRO A 83 -23.38 -7.73 -0.01
CA PRO A 83 -24.48 -6.99 0.63
C PRO A 83 -24.77 -7.53 2.02
N LEU A 84 -25.50 -6.75 2.81
CA LEU A 84 -25.99 -7.18 4.12
C LEU A 84 -26.82 -8.47 4.01
N ASP A 85 -26.67 -9.35 5.00
CA ASP A 85 -27.45 -10.59 5.10
C ASP A 85 -28.95 -10.28 5.23
N ALA A 86 -29.69 -10.57 4.16
CA ALA A 86 -31.15 -10.47 4.10
C ALA A 86 -31.82 -11.86 4.05
N SER A 87 -31.12 -12.93 4.45
CA SER A 87 -31.68 -14.29 4.46
C SER A 87 -32.67 -14.54 5.61
N ARG A 88 -32.62 -13.72 6.66
CA ARG A 88 -33.45 -13.85 7.86
C ARG A 88 -33.84 -12.49 8.45
N PRO A 89 -34.95 -12.40 9.20
CA PRO A 89 -35.26 -11.21 9.96
C PRO A 89 -34.35 -11.08 11.19
N GLY A 90 -33.89 -9.86 11.47
CA GLY A 90 -33.08 -9.54 12.65
C GLY A 90 -33.96 -9.29 13.87
N THR A 91 -33.77 -10.01 14.97
CA THR A 91 -34.52 -9.80 16.23
C THR A 91 -33.60 -9.32 17.35
N MET A 92 -34.13 -8.78 18.44
CA MET A 92 -33.32 -8.38 19.60
C MET A 92 -32.50 -9.53 20.21
N LYS A 93 -32.99 -10.77 20.10
CA LYS A 93 -32.27 -11.97 20.59
C LYS A 93 -31.26 -12.50 19.58
N ASN A 94 -31.50 -12.29 18.28
CA ASN A 94 -30.65 -12.74 17.21
C ASN A 94 -30.58 -11.64 16.12
N PRO A 95 -29.79 -10.58 16.35
CA PRO A 95 -29.68 -9.47 15.41
C PRO A 95 -28.86 -9.86 14.18
N ILE A 96 -28.93 -9.04 13.13
CA ILE A 96 -28.03 -9.12 11.97
C ILE A 96 -26.73 -8.42 12.39
N LYS A 97 -25.64 -9.18 12.47
CA LYS A 97 -24.33 -8.65 12.85
C LYS A 97 -23.70 -7.92 11.67
N VAL A 98 -23.17 -6.74 11.92
CA VAL A 98 -22.45 -5.92 10.94
C VAL A 98 -21.05 -5.73 11.47
N GLN A 99 -20.08 -6.31 10.78
CA GLN A 99 -18.67 -6.19 11.15
C GLN A 99 -18.13 -4.84 10.69
N SER A 100 -17.42 -4.15 11.58
CA SER A 100 -16.75 -2.90 11.22
C SER A 100 -15.43 -2.77 11.95
N MET A 101 -14.41 -2.29 11.23
CA MET A 101 -13.14 -1.89 11.81
C MET A 101 -13.19 -0.45 12.36
N ALA A 102 -14.22 0.31 12.03
CA ALA A 102 -14.43 1.68 12.50
C ALA A 102 -15.41 1.71 13.70
N LYS A 103 -15.31 2.75 14.53
CA LYS A 103 -16.19 2.95 15.69
C LYS A 103 -17.64 3.31 15.28
N GLU A 104 -17.85 3.71 14.03
CA GLU A 104 -19.17 3.98 13.46
C GLU A 104 -19.31 3.30 12.09
N GLN A 105 -20.49 2.74 11.81
CA GLN A 105 -20.82 2.09 10.54
C GLN A 105 -22.22 2.49 10.07
N ILE A 106 -22.35 2.79 8.78
CA ILE A 106 -23.64 3.08 8.15
C ILE A 106 -24.18 1.79 7.52
N VAL A 107 -25.47 1.52 7.74
CA VAL A 107 -26.17 0.30 7.30
C VAL A 107 -27.41 0.71 6.52
N GLY A 108 -27.60 0.15 5.33
CA GLY A 108 -28.80 0.33 4.50
C GLY A 108 -29.75 -0.85 4.63
N SER A 109 -30.88 -0.67 5.32
CA SER A 109 -31.89 -1.71 5.48
C SER A 109 -32.92 -1.66 4.35
N THR A 110 -33.03 -2.71 3.54
CA THR A 110 -34.09 -2.89 2.52
C THR A 110 -35.23 -3.81 2.99
N GLY A 111 -35.12 -4.34 4.21
CA GLY A 111 -36.12 -5.16 4.89
C GLY A 111 -35.96 -6.67 4.63
N PHE A 112 -36.97 -7.43 5.06
CA PHE A 112 -37.02 -8.89 4.89
C PHE A 112 -38.43 -9.31 4.45
N PRO A 113 -38.61 -9.98 3.29
CA PRO A 113 -37.61 -10.32 2.28
C PRO A 113 -36.86 -9.10 1.71
N ALA A 114 -35.70 -9.34 1.07
CA ALA A 114 -34.89 -8.25 0.49
C ALA A 114 -35.75 -7.34 -0.40
N GLU A 115 -35.52 -6.03 -0.32
CA GLU A 115 -36.27 -5.00 -1.07
C GLU A 115 -37.77 -4.90 -0.75
N SER A 116 -38.21 -5.41 0.40
CA SER A 116 -39.60 -5.23 0.87
C SER A 116 -40.00 -3.77 1.11
N HIS A 117 -39.05 -2.86 1.34
CA HIS A 117 -39.30 -1.44 1.51
C HIS A 117 -38.12 -0.57 1.02
N GLU A 118 -38.35 0.75 0.89
CA GLU A 118 -37.31 1.72 0.53
C GLU A 118 -36.14 1.68 1.52
N THR A 119 -34.91 1.83 1.02
CA THR A 119 -33.70 1.76 1.83
C THR A 119 -33.74 2.77 2.98
N VAL A 120 -33.75 2.24 4.21
CA VAL A 120 -33.60 3.06 5.41
C VAL A 120 -32.16 3.01 5.88
N TRP A 121 -31.54 4.18 5.96
CA TRP A 121 -30.17 4.34 6.45
C TRP A 121 -30.14 4.43 7.97
N LEU A 122 -29.33 3.58 8.59
CA LEU A 122 -29.13 3.51 10.03
C LEU A 122 -27.65 3.73 10.35
N LYS A 123 -27.36 4.51 11.39
CA LYS A 123 -26.01 4.65 11.93
C LYS A 123 -25.86 3.75 13.15
N LEU A 124 -24.85 2.89 13.12
CA LEU A 124 -24.41 2.08 14.25
C LEU A 124 -23.13 2.69 14.81
N THR A 125 -23.03 2.78 16.14
CA THR A 125 -21.81 3.26 16.81
C THR A 125 -21.43 2.30 17.93
N VAL A 126 -20.20 2.34 18.43
CA VAL A 126 -19.83 1.51 19.59
C VAL A 126 -20.68 1.85 20.84
N ASP A 127 -21.05 3.11 21.02
CA ASP A 127 -21.91 3.56 22.14
C ASP A 127 -23.36 3.10 21.97
N GLN A 128 -23.85 3.09 20.73
CA GLN A 128 -25.18 2.61 20.36
C GLN A 128 -25.05 1.49 19.31
N PRO A 129 -24.65 0.28 19.73
CA PRO A 129 -24.30 -0.79 18.80
C PRO A 129 -25.53 -1.42 18.17
N ILE A 130 -26.74 -1.11 18.64
CA ILE A 130 -27.98 -1.69 18.15
C ILE A 130 -28.86 -0.61 17.52
N ALA A 131 -29.25 -0.83 16.26
CA ALA A 131 -30.26 -0.02 15.58
C ALA A 131 -31.40 -0.90 15.07
N ARG A 132 -32.62 -0.36 15.12
CA ARG A 132 -33.82 -1.02 14.61
C ARG A 132 -34.35 -0.25 13.41
N CYS A 133 -34.63 -0.96 12.32
CA CYS A 133 -35.32 -0.38 11.18
C CYS A 133 -36.77 0.00 11.57
N PRO A 134 -37.22 1.24 11.34
CA PRO A 134 -38.58 1.67 11.65
C PRO A 134 -39.65 1.04 10.74
N MET A 135 -39.29 0.57 9.55
CA MET A 135 -40.23 -0.02 8.58
C MET A 135 -40.39 -1.52 8.75
N SER A 136 -39.28 -2.27 8.74
CA SER A 136 -39.29 -3.74 8.84
C SER A 136 -39.16 -4.27 10.26
N GLY A 137 -38.71 -3.45 11.21
CA GLY A 137 -38.41 -3.90 12.58
C GLY A 137 -37.11 -4.71 12.71
N ASN A 138 -36.37 -4.91 11.61
CA ASN A 138 -35.09 -5.63 11.63
C ASN A 138 -34.08 -4.95 12.56
N VAL A 139 -33.41 -5.76 13.37
CA VAL A 139 -32.39 -5.32 14.32
C VAL A 139 -31.01 -5.61 13.76
N TYR A 140 -30.18 -4.58 13.68
CA TYR A 140 -28.76 -4.66 13.31
C TYR A 140 -27.89 -4.41 14.53
N GLN A 141 -26.79 -5.15 14.64
CA GLN A 141 -25.83 -5.00 15.73
C GLN A 141 -24.41 -4.82 15.18
N LEU A 142 -23.69 -3.81 15.66
CA LEU A 142 -22.29 -3.57 15.36
C LEU A 142 -21.40 -4.60 16.06
N GLU A 143 -20.55 -5.26 15.31
CA GLU A 143 -19.45 -6.11 15.79
C GLU A 143 -18.14 -5.40 15.46
N TYR A 144 -17.57 -4.69 16.44
CA TYR A 144 -16.31 -3.99 16.28
C TYR A 144 -15.14 -4.98 16.27
N ILE A 145 -14.41 -5.02 15.15
CA ILE A 145 -13.24 -5.89 14.93
C ILE A 145 -11.92 -5.09 14.85
N GLY A 146 -11.96 -3.79 15.10
CA GLY A 146 -10.79 -2.91 15.07
C GLY A 146 -9.90 -2.97 16.32
N PRO A 147 -8.71 -2.36 16.28
CA PRO A 147 -7.80 -2.28 17.44
C PRO A 147 -8.39 -1.45 18.59
N GLN A 148 -8.22 -1.88 19.84
CA GLN A 148 -8.73 -1.14 21.01
C GLN A 148 -8.11 0.27 21.19
N ASP A 149 -6.87 0.49 20.75
CA ASP A 149 -6.08 1.71 20.99
C ASP A 149 -6.19 2.76 19.86
N ASP A 150 -7.40 3.01 19.37
CA ASP A 150 -7.63 4.08 18.38
C ASP A 150 -7.67 5.45 19.08
N HIS A 151 -6.48 6.05 19.25
CA HIS A 151 -6.26 7.45 19.66
C HIS A 151 -6.65 8.44 18.54
N HIS A 152 -7.92 8.43 18.15
CA HIS A 152 -8.48 9.50 17.34
C HIS A 152 -8.91 10.64 18.26
N HIS A 153 -8.00 11.60 18.46
CA HIS A 153 -8.28 12.94 18.99
C HIS A 153 -8.87 13.84 17.91
#